data_AF-A0A084U4L7-F1
#
_entry.id   AF-A0A084U4L7-F1
#
_cell.length_a   1.000
_cell.length_b   1.000
_cell.length_c   1.000
_cell.angle_alpha   90.00
_cell.angle_beta   90.00
_cell.angle_gamma   90.00
#
_symmetry.space_group_name_H-M   'P 1'
#
loop_
_entity.id
_entity.type
_entity.pdbx_description
1 polymer ?
#
loop_
_entity_poly.entity_id
_entity_poly.type
_entity_poly.pdbx_seq_one_letter_code
_entity_poly.pdbx_strand_id
1 'polypeptide(L)'
;MNIVKITFVCLGNICRSPMAEFICKDLIVNKYKNNNITVDSAGTSGYHDGEYMHQKTANILQKNNINNKPFVSKKITSNLVNESDYVFAMDNSNYQD
;
A
#
# COMPACT_ATOMS: atom_id res chain seq x y z
N MET A 1 0.34 23.81 -1.56
CA MET A 1 0.15 22.73 -2.55
C MET A 1 -0.55 21.58 -1.84
N ASN A 2 -1.60 21.01 -2.42
CA ASN A 2 -2.26 19.85 -1.84
C ASN A 2 -1.39 18.60 -2.08
N ILE A 3 -1.19 17.79 -1.04
CA ILE A 3 -0.50 16.50 -1.15
C ILE A 3 -1.53 15.48 -1.65
N VAL A 4 -1.23 14.78 -2.73
CA VAL A 4 -2.07 13.69 -3.24
C VAL A 4 -1.82 12.42 -2.42
N LYS A 5 -2.86 11.78 -1.90
CA LYS A 5 -2.78 10.53 -1.14
C LYS A 5 -3.37 9.38 -1.94
N ILE A 6 -2.55 8.35 -2.16
CA ILE A 6 -2.92 7.11 -2.87
C ILE A 6 -2.94 5.95 -1.88
N THR A 7 -4.04 5.19 -1.85
CA THR A 7 -4.16 3.99 -1.02
C THR A 7 -4.43 2.75 -1.86
N PHE A 8 -3.58 1.74 -1.71
CA PHE A 8 -3.75 0.43 -2.35
C PHE A 8 -4.46 -0.55 -1.41
N VAL A 9 -5.47 -1.28 -1.91
CA VAL A 9 -6.33 -2.13 -1.08
C VAL A 9 -6.37 -3.55 -1.62
N CYS A 10 -6.03 -4.52 -0.77
CA CYS A 10 -6.27 -5.94 -1.06
C CYS A 10 -7.01 -6.62 0.09
N LEU A 11 -7.23 -7.93 0.01
CA LEU A 11 -7.94 -8.65 1.08
C LEU A 11 -7.24 -8.57 2.45
N GLY A 12 -5.95 -8.94 2.51
CA GLY A 12 -5.24 -9.20 3.77
C GLY A 12 -4.09 -8.25 4.07
N ASN A 13 -3.84 -7.25 3.23
CA ASN A 13 -2.72 -6.29 3.35
C ASN A 13 -1.30 -6.86 3.50
N ILE A 14 -1.05 -8.14 3.22
CA ILE A 14 0.29 -8.74 3.37
C ILE A 14 1.01 -9.07 2.05
N CYS A 15 0.31 -9.08 0.92
CA CYS A 15 0.88 -9.53 -0.36
C CYS A 15 0.84 -8.46 -1.46
N ARG A 16 -0.34 -8.20 -2.04
CA ARG A 16 -0.51 -7.38 -3.25
C ARG A 16 -0.44 -5.88 -2.98
N SER A 17 -1.23 -5.40 -2.02
CA SER A 17 -1.26 -3.99 -1.66
C SER A 17 0.06 -3.45 -1.07
N PRO A 18 0.79 -4.15 -0.16
CA PRO A 18 2.09 -3.66 0.27
C PRO A 18 3.13 -3.66 -0.87
N MET A 19 3.07 -4.64 -1.78
CA MET A 19 3.93 -4.63 -2.97
C MET A 19 3.72 -3.36 -3.80
N ALA A 20 2.46 -3.03 -4.08
CA ALA A 20 2.09 -1.83 -4.83
C ALA A 20 2.52 -0.54 -4.12
N GLU A 21 2.32 -0.46 -2.80
CA GLU A 21 2.75 0.69 -1.98
C GLU A 21 4.24 0.97 -2.13
N PHE A 22 5.10 -0.03 -1.89
CA PHE A 22 6.54 0.17 -1.90
C PHE A 22 7.11 0.39 -3.30
N ILE A 23 6.56 -0.28 -4.33
CA ILE A 23 6.93 0.01 -5.72
C ILE A 23 6.55 1.45 -6.09
N CYS A 24 5.35 1.90 -5.71
CA CYS A 24 4.91 3.25 -6.02
C CYS A 24 5.76 4.30 -5.29
N LYS A 25 6.07 4.09 -4.00
CA LYS A 25 7.00 4.94 -3.24
C LYS A 25 8.37 5.04 -3.91
N ASP A 26 8.93 3.91 -4.34
CA ASP A 26 10.22 3.87 -5.03
C ASP A 26 10.20 4.67 -6.34
N LEU A 27 9.16 4.47 -7.17
CA LEU A 27 8.98 5.21 -8.41
C LEU A 27 8.84 6.72 -8.19
N ILE A 28 8.08 7.12 -7.17
CA ILE A 28 7.88 8.54 -6.82
C ILE A 28 9.21 9.20 -6.47
N VAL A 29 10.03 8.54 -5.64
CA VAL A 29 11.32 9.07 -5.17
C VAL A 29 12.37 9.03 -6.28
N ASN A 30 12.57 7.88 -6.90
CA ASN A 30 13.73 7.64 -7.78
C ASN A 30 13.49 8.09 -9.22
N LYS A 31 12.26 7.94 -9.73
CA LYS A 31 11.93 8.25 -11.12
C LYS A 31 11.30 9.62 -11.30
N TYR A 32 10.24 9.90 -10.53
CA TYR A 32 9.44 11.12 -10.72
C TYR A 32 9.91 12.30 -9.88
N LYS A 33 10.67 12.05 -8.80
CA LYS A 33 11.17 13.06 -7.86
C LYS A 33 10.05 14.00 -7.37
N ASN A 34 8.89 13.43 -7.06
CA ASN A 34 7.68 14.20 -6.71
C ASN A 34 7.35 14.08 -5.22
N ASN A 35 7.56 15.14 -4.47
CA ASN A 35 7.32 15.16 -3.02
C ASN A 35 5.87 15.49 -2.63
N ASN A 36 4.98 15.71 -3.61
CA ASN A 36 3.58 16.03 -3.39
C ASN A 36 2.66 14.79 -3.48
N ILE A 37 3.22 13.58 -3.37
CA ILE A 37 2.46 12.32 -3.37
C ILE A 37 2.84 11.51 -2.14
N THR A 38 1.83 11.04 -1.42
CA THR A 38 1.96 10.06 -0.34
C THR A 38 1.24 8.78 -0.72
N VAL A 39 1.78 7.65 -0.29
CA VAL A 39 1.28 6.33 -0.65
C VAL A 39 1.12 5.48 0.59
N ASP A 40 0.01 4.76 0.66
CA ASP A 40 -0.36 3.89 1.76
C ASP A 40 -0.98 2.58 1.22
N SER A 41 -1.17 1.60 2.09
CA SER A 41 -1.95 0.42 1.77
C SER A 41 -2.77 -0.12 2.94
N ALA A 42 -3.85 -0.83 2.63
CA ALA A 42 -4.73 -1.45 3.62
C ALA A 42 -5.35 -2.77 3.15
N GLY A 43 -6.05 -3.43 4.08
CA GLY A 43 -6.73 -4.72 3.90
C GLY A 43 -8.24 -4.61 4.13
N THR A 44 -9.07 -5.30 3.34
CA THR A 44 -10.53 -5.30 3.57
C THR A 44 -10.93 -6.14 4.79
N SER A 45 -10.27 -7.29 4.99
CA SER A 45 -10.63 -8.24 6.06
C SER A 45 -10.20 -7.78 7.46
N GLY A 46 -8.95 -7.33 7.59
CA GLY A 46 -8.27 -7.12 8.87
C GLY A 46 -7.68 -8.39 9.51
N TYR A 47 -7.62 -9.52 8.77
CA TYR A 47 -7.11 -10.78 9.33
C TYR A 47 -5.66 -10.73 9.80
N HIS A 48 -4.86 -9.84 9.21
CA HIS A 48 -3.42 -9.72 9.48
C HIS A 48 -3.07 -8.36 10.09
N ASP A 49 -4.01 -7.70 10.77
CA ASP A 49 -3.75 -6.39 11.37
C ASP A 49 -2.63 -6.46 12.41
N GLY A 50 -1.64 -5.58 12.28
CA GLY A 50 -0.44 -5.59 13.12
C GLY A 50 0.68 -6.51 12.64
N GLU A 51 0.43 -7.36 11.64
CA GLU A 51 1.45 -8.26 11.10
C GLU A 51 2.37 -7.58 10.08
N TYR A 52 3.53 -8.19 9.83
CA TYR A 52 4.39 -7.78 8.72
C TYR A 52 3.87 -8.32 7.38
N MET A 53 4.35 -7.74 6.28
CA MET A 53 4.06 -8.28 4.95
C MET A 53 4.56 -9.71 4.83
N HIS A 54 3.90 -10.48 3.96
CA HIS A 54 4.26 -11.86 3.68
C HIS A 54 5.71 -11.95 3.21
N GLN A 55 6.45 -12.96 3.70
CA GLN A 55 7.90 -13.09 3.46
C GLN A 55 8.26 -13.10 1.97
N LYS A 56 7.45 -13.75 1.12
CA LYS A 56 7.67 -13.75 -0.34
C LYS A 56 7.60 -12.33 -0.93
N THR A 57 6.66 -11.51 -0.48
CA THR A 57 6.54 -10.11 -0.91
C THR A 57 7.76 -9.31 -0.44
N ALA A 58 8.16 -9.47 0.83
CA ALA A 58 9.33 -8.81 1.37
C ALA A 58 10.60 -9.15 0.59
N ASN A 59 10.82 -10.45 0.31
CA ASN A 59 11.98 -10.94 -0.42
C ASN A 59 12.04 -10.41 -1.86
N ILE A 60 10.90 -10.28 -2.53
CA ILE A 60 10.84 -9.74 -3.90
C ILE A 60 11.21 -8.24 -3.90
N LEU A 61 10.67 -7.45 -2.96
CA LEU A 61 11.03 -6.03 -2.85
C LEU A 61 12.53 -5.85 -2.60
N GLN A 62 13.09 -6.62 -1.66
CA GLN A 62 14.52 -6.58 -1.35
C GLN A 62 15.40 -7.00 -2.54
N LYS A 63 15.01 -8.04 -3.29
CA LYS A 63 15.71 -8.46 -4.51
C LYS A 63 15.75 -7.37 -5.58
N ASN A 64 14.79 -6.43 -5.56
CA ASN A 64 14.74 -5.28 -6.46
C ASN A 64 15.33 -4.01 -5.82
N ASN A 65 16.03 -4.12 -4.69
CA ASN A 65 16.59 -3.00 -3.92
C ASN A 65 15.55 -1.96 -3.45
N ILE A 66 14.29 -2.37 -3.29
CA ILE A 66 13.23 -1.51 -2.78
C ILE A 66 13.15 -1.67 -1.26
N ASN A 67 13.33 -0.57 -0.53
CA ASN A 67 13.16 -0.57 0.92
C ASN A 67 11.69 -0.79 1.28
N ASN A 68 11.42 -1.85 2.04
CA ASN A 68 10.09 -2.30 2.44
C ASN A 68 9.79 -2.08 3.94
N LYS A 69 10.57 -1.22 4.59
CA LYS A 69 10.43 -0.88 6.02
C LYS A 69 10.31 0.64 6.24
N PRO A 70 9.54 1.06 7.25
CA PRO A 70 8.67 0.24 8.09
C PRO A 70 7.40 -0.19 7.32
N PHE A 71 6.85 -1.34 7.67
CA PHE A 71 5.55 -1.80 7.20
C PHE A 71 4.84 -2.57 8.30
N VAL A 72 3.55 -2.29 8.48
CA VAL A 72 2.65 -3.06 9.34
C VAL A 72 1.30 -3.11 8.63
N SER A 73 0.73 -4.31 8.55
CA SER A 73 -0.57 -4.55 7.94
C SER A 73 -1.68 -3.89 8.77
N LYS A 74 -2.67 -3.33 8.09
CA LYS A 74 -3.82 -2.67 8.72
C LYS A 74 -5.11 -2.83 7.91
N LYS A 75 -6.24 -2.81 8.62
CA LYS A 75 -7.56 -2.80 8.01
C LYS A 75 -7.89 -1.43 7.46
N ILE A 76 -8.59 -1.43 6.33
CA ILE A 76 -9.15 -0.22 5.75
C ILE A 76 -10.21 0.37 6.69
N THR A 77 -10.27 1.70 6.78
CA THR A 77 -11.26 2.42 7.56
C THR A 77 -11.89 3.52 6.70
N SER A 78 -13.10 3.95 7.04
CA SER A 78 -13.75 5.08 6.35
C SER A 78 -12.90 6.34 6.41
N ASN A 79 -12.17 6.57 7.51
CA ASN A 79 -11.25 7.70 7.61
C ASN A 79 -10.10 7.60 6.60
N LEU A 80 -9.49 6.41 6.46
CA LEU A 80 -8.43 6.22 5.48
C LEU A 80 -8.92 6.45 4.04
N VAL A 81 -10.14 6.00 3.73
CA VAL A 81 -10.78 6.26 2.43
C VAL A 81 -11.02 7.75 2.23
N ASN A 82 -11.62 8.43 3.21
CA ASN A 82 -11.93 9.86 3.14
C ASN A 82 -10.68 10.76 3.04
N GLU A 83 -9.55 10.32 3.60
CA GLU A 83 -8.27 11.01 3.49
C GLU A 83 -7.56 10.76 2.15
N SER A 84 -7.96 9.73 1.41
CA SER A 84 -7.30 9.33 0.15
C SER A 84 -7.93 10.03 -1.05
N ASP A 85 -7.13 10.65 -1.90
CA ASP A 85 -7.59 11.15 -3.20
C ASP A 85 -7.86 10.00 -4.17
N TYR A 86 -7.07 8.92 -4.07
CA TYR A 86 -7.23 7.73 -4.90
C TYR A 86 -7.19 6.46 -4.06
N VAL A 87 -8.14 5.55 -4.29
CA VAL A 87 -8.17 4.21 -3.72
C VAL A 87 -8.15 3.19 -4.84
N PHE A 88 -7.14 2.33 -4.87
CA PHE A 88 -6.97 1.28 -5.87
C PHE A 88 -7.20 -0.10 -5.24
N ALA A 89 -8.35 -0.69 -5.52
CA ALA A 89 -8.65 -2.08 -5.19
C ALA A 89 -7.87 -3.04 -6.14
N MET A 90 -7.29 -4.10 -5.58
CA MET A 90 -6.46 -5.05 -6.34
C MET A 90 -7.26 -6.05 -7.18
N ASP A 91 -8.53 -6.26 -6.83
CA ASP A 91 -9.47 -7.11 -7.57
C ASP A 91 -10.91 -6.63 -7.36
N ASN A 92 -11.85 -7.22 -8.12
CA ASN A 92 -13.26 -6.85 -8.03
C ASN A 92 -13.89 -7.16 -6.68
N SER A 93 -13.42 -8.19 -5.95
CA SER A 93 -13.93 -8.49 -4.62
C SER A 93 -13.56 -7.37 -3.65
N ASN A 94 -12.31 -6.91 -3.71
CA ASN A 94 -11.83 -5.82 -2.86
C ASN A 94 -12.49 -4.47 -3.19
N TYR A 95 -13.06 -4.32 -4.38
CA TYR A 95 -13.83 -3.12 -4.76
C TYR A 95 -15.28 -3.17 -4.24
N GLN A 96 -15.84 -4.37 -4.08
CA GLN A 96 -17.21 -4.55 -3.58
C GLN A 96 -17.26 -4.55 -2.04
N ASP A 97 -16.19 -4.96 -1.37
CA ASP A 97 -16.00 -4.89 0.09
C ASP A 97 -15.89 -3.44 0.61
#